data_AF-A0A942BUR3-F1
#
_entry.id   AF-A0A942BUR3-F1
#
_cell.length_a   1.000
_cell.length_b   1.000
_cell.length_c   1.000
_cell.angle_alpha   90.00
_cell.angle_beta   90.00
_cell.angle_gamma   90.00
#
_symmetry.space_group_name_H-M   'P 1'
#
loop_
_entity.id
_entity.type
_entity.pdbx_description
1 polymer ?
#
loop_
_entity_poly.entity_id
_entity_poly.type
_entity_poly.pdbx_seq_one_letter_code
_entity_poly.pdbx_strand_id
1 'polypeptide(L)'
;MRNGGKRKEELVAEYLAGEMSYREMEERYGVSSSTLQRWVKAAGVGMAMRPGGDKPGGDDLGSEVKRLREELRKAELHAKLLNAMIDIAEDRFEIPIRKKHGARR
;
A
#
# COMPACT_ATOMS: atom_id res chain seq x y z
N MET A 1 14.59 25.83 30.95
CA MET A 1 13.66 26.79 30.31
C MET A 1 12.32 26.07 30.13
N ARG A 2 11.24 26.58 30.75
CA ARG A 2 9.89 25.98 30.67
C ARG A 2 9.21 26.60 29.44
N ASN A 3 9.22 25.88 28.31
CA ASN A 3 8.68 26.38 27.05
C ASN A 3 7.16 26.39 27.06
N GLY A 4 6.60 27.46 26.47
CA GLY A 4 5.18 27.79 26.42
C GLY A 4 4.32 26.60 26.01
N GLY A 5 3.44 26.19 26.92
CA GLY A 5 2.56 25.05 26.72
C GLY A 5 1.55 25.36 25.61
N LYS A 6 1.65 24.63 24.49
CA LYS A 6 0.50 24.46 23.60
C LYS A 6 -0.68 23.94 24.42
N ARG A 7 -1.87 24.45 24.11
CA ARG A 7 -3.06 24.03 24.86
C ARG A 7 -3.31 22.55 24.59
N LYS A 8 -3.78 21.82 25.61
CA LYS A 8 -4.16 20.39 25.50
C LYS A 8 -5.09 20.11 24.31
N GLU A 9 -5.91 21.08 23.92
CA GLU A 9 -6.83 21.01 22.77
C GLU A 9 -6.10 21.02 21.42
N GLU A 10 -5.02 21.81 21.29
CA GLU A 10 -4.22 21.90 20.06
C GLU A 10 -3.45 20.59 19.84
N LEU A 11 -2.89 20.01 20.90
CA LEU A 11 -2.20 18.71 20.82
C LEU A 11 -3.16 17.58 20.46
N VAL A 12 -4.39 17.61 20.99
CA VAL A 12 -5.43 16.65 20.59
C VAL A 12 -5.85 16.88 19.14
N ALA A 13 -5.98 18.14 18.69
CA ALA A 13 -6.31 18.45 17.30
C ALA A 13 -5.21 18.01 16.32
N GLU A 14 -3.93 18.25 16.62
CA GLU A 14 -2.78 17.77 15.82
C GLU A 14 -2.75 16.23 15.75
N TYR A 15 -3.09 15.55 16.84
CA TYR A 15 -3.19 14.09 16.88
C TYR A 15 -4.36 13.58 16.02
N LEU A 16 -5.52 14.23 16.13
CA LEU A 16 -6.72 13.89 15.36
C LEU A 16 -6.61 14.30 13.89
N ALA A 17 -5.76 15.25 13.54
CA ALA A 17 -5.42 15.59 12.16
C ALA A 17 -4.45 14.57 11.54
N GLY A 18 -3.81 13.72 12.36
CA GLY A 18 -2.82 12.74 11.90
C GLY A 18 -1.45 13.34 11.59
N GLU A 19 -1.21 14.60 11.99
CA GLU A 19 0.03 15.32 11.72
C GLU A 19 1.20 14.82 12.58
N MET A 20 0.91 14.33 13.79
CA MET A 20 1.92 13.85 14.73
C MET A 20 1.41 12.66 15.56
N SER A 21 2.29 11.68 15.76
CA SER A 21 2.05 10.55 16.67
C SER A 21 2.32 10.93 18.13
N TYR A 22 1.79 10.13 19.07
CA TYR A 22 2.05 10.32 20.50
C TYR A 22 3.55 10.36 20.84
N ARG A 23 4.37 9.58 20.13
CA ARG A 23 5.82 9.52 20.34
C ARG A 23 6.50 10.83 19.91
N GLU A 24 6.08 11.39 18.78
CA GLU A 24 6.62 12.67 18.28
C GLU A 24 6.16 13.84 19.17
N MET A 25 4.95 13.76 19.73
CA MET A 25 4.47 14.74 20.71
C MET A 25 5.22 14.66 22.04
N GLU A 26 5.56 13.45 22.48
CA GLU A 26 6.37 13.23 23.68
C GLU A 26 7.77 13.80 23.54
N GLU A 27 8.40 13.61 22.37
CA GLU A 27 9.73 14.15 22.07
C GLU A 27 9.72 15.68 21.88
N ARG A 28 8.72 16.22 21.17
CA ARG A 28 8.67 17.66 20.85
C ARG A 28 8.17 18.53 21.99
N TYR A 29 7.17 18.06 22.72
CA TYR A 29 6.48 18.85 23.74
C TYR A 29 6.70 18.33 25.17
N GLY A 30 7.39 17.19 25.34
CA GLY A 30 7.67 16.61 26.67
C GLY A 30 6.42 16.08 27.37
N VAL A 31 5.32 15.86 26.64
CA VAL A 31 4.06 15.36 27.20
C VAL A 31 4.02 13.85 27.08
N SER A 32 3.85 13.15 28.20
CA SER A 32 3.79 11.69 28.18
C SER A 32 2.62 11.17 27.35
N SER A 33 2.85 10.08 26.63
CA SER A 33 1.83 9.39 25.83
C SER A 33 0.55 9.06 26.62
N SER A 34 0.66 8.71 27.91
CA SER A 34 -0.50 8.45 28.79
C SER A 34 -1.35 9.70 29.05
N THR A 35 -0.72 10.88 29.11
CA THR A 35 -1.41 12.17 29.29
C THR A 35 -2.21 12.51 28.04
N LEU A 36 -1.62 12.32 26.86
CA LEU A 36 -2.27 12.54 25.56
C LEU A 36 -3.47 11.60 25.39
N GLN A 37 -3.32 10.31 25.69
CA GLN A 37 -4.42 9.33 25.64
C GLN A 37 -5.61 9.71 26.52
N ARG A 38 -5.35 10.21 27.73
CA ARG A 38 -6.40 10.69 28.64
C ARG A 38 -7.13 11.91 28.06
N TRP A 39 -6.42 12.83 27.41
CA TRP A 39 -7.03 14.00 26.78
C TRP A 39 -7.88 13.63 25.55
N VAL A 40 -7.39 12.73 24.70
CA VAL A 40 -8.15 12.21 23.55
C VAL A 40 -9.44 11.51 24.02
N LYS A 41 -9.37 10.70 25.08
CA LYS A 41 -10.55 10.06 25.68
C LYS A 41 -11.53 11.07 26.27
N ALA A 42 -11.03 12.11 26.94
CA ALA A 42 -11.85 13.18 27.50
C ALA A 42 -12.52 14.05 26.42
N ALA A 43 -11.90 14.16 25.24
CA ALA A 43 -12.47 14.83 24.08
C ALA A 43 -13.61 14.04 23.41
N GLY A 44 -13.99 12.87 23.94
CA GLY A 44 -15.10 12.05 23.42
C GLY A 44 -14.77 11.33 22.11
N VAL A 45 -13.52 11.41 21.65
CA VAL A 45 -13.07 10.75 20.45
C VAL A 45 -12.70 9.31 20.79
N GLY A 46 -13.55 8.37 20.36
CA GLY A 46 -13.24 6.95 20.48
C GLY A 46 -11.93 6.62 19.78
N MET A 47 -11.21 5.62 20.30
CA MET A 47 -9.92 5.12 19.79
C MET A 47 -9.92 4.75 18.28
N ALA A 48 -11.10 4.71 17.65
CA ALA A 48 -11.32 4.45 16.24
C ALA A 48 -11.00 5.63 15.30
N MET A 49 -10.80 6.85 15.81
CA MET A 49 -10.59 8.05 15.00
C MET A 49 -9.11 8.46 14.97
N ARG A 50 -8.22 7.57 14.50
CA ARG A 50 -6.86 7.97 14.12
C ARG A 50 -6.78 8.03 12.60
N PRO A 51 -6.76 9.21 11.96
CA PRO A 51 -6.16 9.32 10.64
C PRO A 51 -4.64 9.25 10.82
N GLY A 52 -3.94 8.41 10.05
CA GLY A 52 -2.48 8.33 10.11
C GLY A 52 -1.91 7.30 11.08
N GLY A 53 -2.54 6.12 11.15
CA GLY A 53 -1.91 4.89 11.61
C GLY A 53 -1.26 4.12 10.47
N ASP A 54 -0.49 4.77 9.59
CA ASP A 54 0.34 4.07 8.60
C ASP A 54 1.51 3.38 9.32
N LYS A 55 1.25 2.18 9.82
CA LYS A 55 2.15 1.09 9.49
C LYS A 55 1.46 0.34 8.38
N PRO A 56 1.90 0.47 7.10
CA PRO A 56 1.44 -0.49 6.13
C PRO A 56 1.88 -1.85 6.67
N GLY A 57 0.98 -2.84 6.62
CA GLY A 57 1.33 -4.24 6.77
C GLY A 57 2.31 -4.62 5.66
N GLY A 58 3.58 -4.23 5.84
CA GLY A 58 4.63 -4.30 4.83
C GLY A 58 5.01 -5.72 4.44
N ASP A 59 4.63 -6.70 5.26
CA ASP A 59 4.85 -8.11 4.98
C ASP A 59 3.77 -8.69 4.06
N ASP A 60 2.52 -8.22 4.14
CA ASP A 60 1.40 -8.77 3.37
C ASP A 60 1.37 -8.24 1.94
N LEU A 61 1.46 -6.91 1.78
CA LEU A 61 1.51 -6.28 0.46
C LEU A 61 2.78 -6.65 -0.31
N GLY A 62 3.92 -6.77 0.38
CA GLY A 62 5.18 -7.18 -0.24
C GLY A 62 5.13 -8.63 -0.74
N SER A 63 4.53 -9.51 0.04
CA SER A 63 4.33 -10.92 -0.33
C SER A 63 3.38 -11.07 -1.51
N GLU A 64 2.27 -10.32 -1.50
CA GLU A 64 1.30 -10.36 -2.60
C GLU A 64 1.87 -9.79 -3.90
N VAL A 65 2.60 -8.67 -3.83
CA VAL A 65 3.30 -8.12 -5.01
C VAL A 65 4.31 -9.12 -5.57
N LYS A 66 5.06 -9.82 -4.71
CA LYS A 66 6.01 -10.84 -5.16
C LYS A 66 5.31 -12.03 -5.82
N ARG A 67 4.21 -12.49 -5.23
CA ARG A 67 3.38 -13.58 -5.78
C ARG A 67 2.81 -13.21 -7.15
N LEU A 68 2.15 -12.05 -7.25
CA LEU A 68 1.54 -11.57 -8.49
C LEU A 68 2.58 -11.41 -9.60
N ARG A 69 3.79 -10.93 -9.28
CA ARG A 69 4.88 -10.85 -10.26
C ARG A 69 5.32 -12.21 -10.78
N GLU A 70 5.38 -13.22 -9.92
CA GLU A 70 5.75 -14.57 -10.33
C GLU A 70 4.65 -15.23 -11.17
N GLU A 71 3.38 -15.03 -10.81
CA GLU A 71 2.24 -15.49 -11.62
C GLU A 71 2.23 -14.83 -13.00
N LEU A 72 2.47 -13.52 -13.07
CA LEU A 72 2.59 -12.78 -14.33
C LEU A 72 3.74 -13.33 -15.20
N ARG A 73 4.91 -13.55 -14.60
CA ARG A 73 6.07 -14.11 -15.30
C ARG A 73 5.77 -15.47 -15.92
N LYS A 74 5.09 -16.36 -15.18
CA LYS A 74 4.70 -17.69 -15.68
C LYS A 74 3.70 -17.58 -16.83
N ALA A 75 2.70 -16.70 -16.71
CA ALA A 75 1.71 -16.48 -17.76
C ALA A 75 2.35 -15.95 -19.05
N GLU A 76 3.24 -14.97 -18.94
CA GLU A 76 3.98 -14.42 -20.09
C GLU A 76 4.88 -15.47 -20.75
N LEU A 77 5.59 -16.28 -19.95
CA LEU A 77 6.43 -17.35 -20.46
C LEU A 77 5.60 -18.41 -21.19
N HIS A 78 4.47 -18.80 -20.61
CA HIS A 78 3.56 -19.76 -21.24
C HIS A 78 3.01 -19.23 -22.57
N ALA A 79 2.60 -17.97 -22.62
CA ALA A 79 2.16 -17.33 -23.85
C ALA A 79 3.26 -17.31 -24.93
N LYS A 80 4.50 -16.98 -24.54
CA LYS A 80 5.66 -17.02 -25.45
C LYS A 80 5.92 -18.43 -25.99
N LEU A 81 5.86 -19.45 -25.13
CA LEU A 81 6.02 -20.84 -25.53
C LEU A 81 4.91 -21.26 -26.52
N LEU A 82 3.65 -20.95 -26.22
CA LEU A 82 2.53 -21.28 -27.11
C LEU A 82 2.70 -20.65 -28.48
N ASN A 83 3.10 -19.37 -28.56
CA ASN A 83 3.37 -18.71 -29.83
C ASN A 83 4.53 -19.40 -30.58
N ALA A 84 5.63 -19.71 -29.91
CA ALA A 84 6.76 -20.41 -30.54
C ALA A 84 6.38 -21.82 -31.03
N MET A 85 5.50 -22.53 -30.32
CA MET A 85 4.97 -23.82 -30.77
C MET A 85 4.08 -23.67 -32.00
N ILE A 86 3.29 -22.60 -32.08
CA ILE A 86 2.51 -22.28 -33.27
C ILE A 86 3.45 -22.02 -34.44
N ASP A 87 4.48 -21.18 -34.27
CA ASP A 87 5.46 -20.88 -35.32
C ASP A 87 6.12 -22.17 -35.85
N ILE A 88 6.61 -23.04 -34.96
CA ILE A 88 7.21 -24.33 -35.34
C ILE A 88 6.21 -25.23 -36.07
N ALA A 89 4.94 -25.21 -35.68
CA ALA A 89 3.90 -26.03 -36.32
C ALA A 89 3.54 -25.49 -37.71
N GLU A 90 3.41 -24.18 -37.87
CA GLU A 90 3.18 -23.54 -39.17
C GLU A 90 4.35 -23.82 -40.13
N ASP A 91 5.59 -23.69 -39.64
CA ASP A 91 6.80 -23.94 -40.44
C ASP A 91 6.94 -25.39 -40.88
N ARG A 92 6.67 -26.36 -39.98
CA ARG A 92 6.87 -27.79 -40.29
C ARG A 92 5.74 -28.42 -41.10
N PHE A 93 4.51 -27.96 -40.90
CA PHE A 93 3.34 -28.56 -41.54
C PHE A 93 2.78 -27.71 -42.69
N GLU A 94 3.32 -26.51 -42.92
CA GLU A 94 2.87 -25.56 -43.96
C GLU A 94 1.36 -25.21 -43.87
N ILE A 95 0.77 -25.36 -42.68
CA ILE A 95 -0.64 -25.06 -42.42
C ILE A 95 -0.73 -23.73 -41.65
N PRO A 96 -1.57 -22.77 -42.07
CA PRO A 96 -1.81 -21.55 -41.31
C PRO A 96 -2.72 -21.85 -40.12
N ILE A 97 -2.15 -21.91 -38.92
CA ILE A 97 -2.87 -22.16 -37.66
C ILE A 97 -3.37 -20.82 -37.08
N ARG A 98 -2.60 -19.75 -37.23
CA ARG A 98 -2.98 -18.40 -36.79
C ARG A 98 -3.92 -17.75 -37.80
N LYS A 99 -4.99 -17.14 -37.29
CA LYS A 99 -5.88 -16.28 -38.10
C LYS A 99 -5.09 -15.06 -38.59
N LYS A 100 -4.84 -14.96 -39.89
CA LYS A 100 -4.37 -13.71 -40.50
C LYS A 100 -5.45 -12.65 -40.31
N HIS A 101 -5.14 -11.57 -39.59
CA HIS A 101 -6.07 -10.47 -39.34
C HIS A 101 -6.39 -9.78 -40.68
N GLY A 102 -7.57 -10.09 -41.23
CA GLY A 102 -8.30 -9.30 -42.23
C GLY A 102 -7.64 -9.13 -43.60
N ALA A 103 -8.22 -9.77 -44.61
CA ALA A 103 -8.21 -9.19 -45.95
C ALA A 103 -8.89 -7.81 -45.88
N ARG A 104 -8.12 -6.78 -46.23
CA ARG A 104 -8.52 -5.37 -46.33
C ARG A 104 -9.68 -5.25 -47.34
N ARG A 105 -10.79 -4.61 -46.97
CA ARG A 105 -11.74 -4.01 -47.92
C ARG A 105 -11.45 -2.54 -48.04
#